data_AF-A0A7C3UAS3-F1
#
_entry.id   AF-A0A7C3UAS3-F1
#
_cell.length_a   1.000
_cell.length_b   1.000
_cell.length_c   1.000
_cell.angle_alpha   90.00
_cell.angle_beta   90.00
_cell.angle_gamma   90.00
#
_symmetry.space_group_name_H-M   'P 1'
#
loop_
_entity.id
_entity.type
_entity.pdbx_description
1 polymer ?
#
loop_
_entity_poly.entity_id
_entity_poly.type
_entity_poly.pdbx_seq_one_letter_code
_entity_poly.pdbx_strand_id
1 'polypeptide(L)'
;MTTTLPKRVRVIEPHITSDPNPVRFRAGDVLGVGHRDQQWTSYVWCTDQAGRAGWVPDSYFRMTGPHEAVALRDYDATELTVARGDVLDVLDEAGGWYLCRSALGVSGWVPGDVVEPIDDESAAGDGGAETGEGAASEGGGGAG
;
A
#
# COMPACT_ATOMS: atom_id res chain seq x y z
N MET A 1 9.22 12.49 -17.52
CA MET A 1 10.00 12.16 -16.32
C MET A 1 9.53 10.78 -15.90
N THR A 2 10.40 9.78 -15.91
CA THR A 2 10.02 8.42 -15.50
C THR A 2 10.10 8.39 -13.97
N THR A 3 8.96 8.60 -13.29
CA THR A 3 8.90 8.42 -11.83
C THR A 3 9.24 6.95 -11.56
N THR A 4 10.36 6.72 -10.90
CA THR A 4 10.74 5.37 -10.48
C THR A 4 9.88 5.01 -9.29
N LEU A 5 9.22 3.85 -9.35
CA LEU A 5 8.40 3.33 -8.25
C LEU A 5 9.30 3.16 -7.00
N PRO A 6 8.91 3.69 -5.82
CA PRO A 6 9.66 3.46 -4.60
C PRO A 6 9.66 1.96 -4.27
N LYS A 7 10.77 1.43 -3.74
CA LYS A 7 10.83 0.00 -3.35
C LYS A 7 10.03 -0.28 -2.10
N ARG A 8 10.05 0.66 -1.15
CA ARG A 8 9.38 0.56 0.14
C ARG A 8 8.71 1.88 0.48
N VAL A 9 7.63 1.78 1.25
CA VAL A 9 6.91 2.92 1.78
C VAL A 9 6.63 2.73 3.27
N ARG A 10 6.52 3.84 4.00
CA ARG A 10 6.03 3.88 5.38
C ARG A 10 4.64 4.47 5.43
N VAL A 11 3.75 3.85 6.18
CA VAL A 11 2.39 4.34 6.40
C VAL A 11 2.41 5.55 7.34
N ILE A 12 1.90 6.69 6.88
CA ILE A 12 1.81 7.94 7.66
C ILE A 12 0.41 8.16 8.25
N GLU A 13 -0.62 7.56 7.65
CA GLU A 13 -2.01 7.56 8.12
C GLU A 13 -2.61 6.16 8.02
N PRO A 14 -3.44 5.71 9.00
CA PRO A 14 -4.03 4.39 8.96
C PRO A 14 -5.05 4.27 7.82
N HIS A 15 -5.04 3.12 7.13
CA HIS A 15 -6.05 2.74 6.14
C HIS A 15 -6.75 1.47 6.61
N ILE A 16 -8.07 1.51 6.75
CA ILE A 16 -8.86 0.37 7.21
C ILE A 16 -9.83 0.01 6.10
N THR A 17 -9.71 -1.21 5.59
CA THR A 17 -10.67 -1.76 4.64
C THR A 17 -11.60 -2.77 5.32
N SER A 18 -12.82 -2.88 4.81
CA SER A 18 -13.80 -3.87 5.23
C SER A 18 -14.53 -4.49 4.05
N ASP A 19 -14.03 -4.29 2.81
CA ASP A 19 -14.64 -4.89 1.62
C ASP A 19 -14.36 -6.40 1.60
N PRO A 20 -15.37 -7.25 1.85
CA PRO A 20 -15.16 -8.70 1.87
C PRO A 20 -15.12 -9.29 0.45
N ASN A 21 -15.47 -8.52 -0.58
CA ASN A 21 -15.73 -9.05 -1.91
C ASN A 21 -15.24 -8.12 -3.03
N PRO A 22 -13.93 -7.81 -3.04
CA PRO A 22 -13.34 -6.93 -4.04
C PRO A 22 -13.50 -7.52 -5.46
N VAL A 23 -13.58 -6.64 -6.46
CA VAL A 23 -13.57 -7.05 -7.87
C VAL A 23 -12.26 -7.77 -8.20
N ARG A 24 -12.36 -8.93 -8.87
CA ARG A 24 -11.17 -9.69 -9.32
C ARG A 24 -11.41 -10.32 -10.68
N PHE A 25 -10.44 -10.25 -11.55
CA PHE A 25 -10.55 -10.82 -12.89
C PHE A 25 -9.17 -11.16 -13.46
N ARG A 26 -9.18 -11.94 -14.53
CA ARG A 26 -8.00 -12.30 -15.31
C ARG A 26 -7.96 -11.56 -16.63
N ALA A 27 -6.77 -11.48 -17.21
CA ALA A 27 -6.59 -11.01 -18.57
C ALA A 27 -7.52 -11.78 -19.53
N GLY A 28 -8.26 -11.05 -20.37
CA GLY A 28 -9.23 -11.60 -21.31
C GLY A 28 -10.67 -11.70 -20.78
N ASP A 29 -10.90 -11.54 -19.48
CA ASP A 29 -12.26 -11.55 -18.94
C ASP A 29 -13.07 -10.34 -19.42
N VAL A 30 -14.36 -10.59 -19.70
CA VAL A 30 -15.33 -9.53 -19.96
C VAL A 30 -15.77 -8.88 -18.64
N LEU A 31 -15.77 -7.55 -18.60
CA LEU A 31 -16.18 -6.73 -17.48
C LEU A 31 -17.41 -5.90 -17.85
N GLY A 32 -18.35 -5.79 -16.93
CA GLY A 32 -19.39 -4.77 -16.99
C GLY A 32 -18.81 -3.41 -16.60
N VAL A 33 -19.11 -2.37 -17.37
CA VAL A 33 -18.64 -1.00 -17.11
C VAL A 33 -19.80 -0.13 -16.67
N GLY A 34 -19.71 0.37 -15.44
CA GLY A 34 -20.73 1.20 -14.80
C GLY A 34 -20.45 2.69 -14.95
N HIS A 35 -20.41 3.41 -13.83
CA HIS A 35 -20.26 4.86 -13.79
C HIS A 35 -18.79 5.26 -14.07
N ARG A 36 -18.59 6.08 -15.10
CA ARG A 36 -17.34 6.86 -15.25
C ARG A 36 -17.54 8.15 -14.47
N ASP A 37 -16.90 8.26 -13.31
CA ASP A 37 -16.93 9.52 -12.57
C ASP A 37 -16.14 10.57 -13.38
N GLN A 38 -16.75 11.73 -13.63
CA GLN A 38 -16.07 12.80 -14.39
C GLN A 38 -14.86 13.36 -13.63
N GLN A 39 -14.76 13.07 -12.32
CA GLN A 39 -13.71 13.54 -11.43
C GLN A 39 -12.51 12.58 -11.33
N TRP A 40 -12.68 11.28 -11.59
CA TRP A 40 -11.63 10.26 -11.47
C TRP A 40 -11.34 9.65 -12.84
N THR A 41 -10.55 10.33 -13.66
CA THR A 41 -10.31 9.89 -15.05
C THR A 41 -9.52 8.58 -15.14
N SER A 42 -8.70 8.26 -14.13
CA SER A 42 -7.85 7.07 -14.13
C SER A 42 -8.53 5.80 -13.59
N TYR A 43 -9.74 5.89 -13.04
CA TYR A 43 -10.49 4.74 -12.53
C TYR A 43 -11.91 4.69 -13.05
N VAL A 44 -12.39 3.47 -13.27
CA VAL A 44 -13.76 3.21 -13.68
C VAL A 44 -14.36 2.13 -12.79
N TRP A 45 -15.61 2.33 -12.41
CA TRP A 45 -16.35 1.30 -11.68
C TRP A 45 -16.69 0.15 -12.62
N CYS A 46 -16.13 -1.03 -12.36
CA CYS A 46 -16.35 -2.22 -13.15
C CYS A 46 -16.89 -3.36 -12.31
N THR A 47 -17.64 -4.25 -12.95
CA THR A 47 -18.17 -5.48 -12.37
C THR A 47 -17.57 -6.67 -13.10
N ASP A 48 -17.04 -7.63 -12.37
CA ASP A 48 -16.53 -8.88 -12.95
C ASP A 48 -17.65 -9.91 -13.23
N GLN A 49 -17.27 -11.05 -13.79
CA GLN A 49 -18.20 -12.13 -14.15
C GLN A 49 -18.88 -12.79 -12.93
N ALA A 50 -18.34 -12.62 -11.73
CA ALA A 50 -18.94 -13.10 -10.49
C ALA A 50 -19.89 -12.08 -9.86
N GLY A 51 -20.09 -10.92 -10.50
CA GLY A 51 -20.95 -9.85 -10.00
C GLY A 51 -20.30 -8.98 -8.92
N ARG A 52 -18.99 -9.10 -8.70
CA ARG A 52 -18.25 -8.26 -7.74
C ARG A 52 -17.88 -6.97 -8.43
N ALA A 53 -18.00 -5.85 -7.73
CA ALA A 53 -17.81 -4.53 -8.32
C ALA A 53 -16.84 -3.68 -7.51
N GLY A 54 -16.06 -2.87 -8.21
CA GLY A 54 -15.05 -2.02 -7.58
C GLY A 54 -14.36 -1.11 -8.60
N TRP A 55 -13.45 -0.29 -8.09
CA TRP A 55 -12.65 0.61 -8.91
C TRP A 55 -11.53 -0.16 -9.62
N VAL A 56 -11.47 0.02 -10.93
CA VAL A 56 -10.46 -0.58 -11.79
C VAL A 56 -9.73 0.53 -12.55
N PRO A 57 -8.39 0.52 -12.58
CA PRO A 57 -7.64 1.48 -13.37
C PRO A 57 -8.04 1.39 -14.85
N ASP A 58 -8.24 2.51 -15.52
CA ASP A 58 -8.68 2.54 -16.92
C ASP A 58 -7.70 1.85 -17.88
N SER A 59 -6.41 1.81 -17.52
CA SER A 59 -5.34 1.11 -18.23
C SER A 59 -5.40 -0.42 -18.11
N TYR A 60 -6.24 -0.98 -17.23
CA TYR A 60 -6.30 -2.43 -16.97
C TYR A 60 -7.32 -3.14 -17.86
N PHE A 61 -8.11 -2.40 -18.64
CA PHE A 61 -9.08 -2.95 -19.57
C PHE A 61 -9.15 -2.12 -20.85
N ARG A 62 -9.81 -2.67 -21.86
CA ARG A 62 -10.14 -1.96 -23.09
C ARG A 62 -11.64 -2.03 -23.32
N MET A 63 -12.27 -0.87 -23.51
CA MET A 63 -13.69 -0.79 -23.85
C MET A 63 -13.98 -1.58 -25.15
N THR A 64 -15.02 -2.40 -25.12
CA THR A 64 -15.57 -3.13 -26.28
C THR A 64 -16.97 -2.65 -26.66
N GLY A 65 -17.64 -1.93 -25.76
CA GLY A 65 -18.94 -1.30 -25.97
C GLY A 65 -19.20 -0.16 -24.98
N PRO A 66 -20.42 0.38 -24.90
CA PRO A 66 -20.75 1.46 -23.97
C PRO A 66 -20.74 1.05 -22.49
N HIS A 67 -21.03 -0.22 -22.20
CA HIS A 67 -21.10 -0.79 -20.84
C HIS A 67 -20.29 -2.08 -20.70
N GLU A 68 -19.32 -2.28 -21.59
CA GLU A 68 -18.54 -3.52 -21.65
C GLU A 68 -17.08 -3.22 -21.95
N ALA A 69 -16.19 -3.96 -21.30
CA ALA A 69 -14.76 -3.95 -21.56
C ALA A 69 -14.18 -5.37 -21.47
N VAL A 70 -12.98 -5.54 -22.02
CA VAL A 70 -12.17 -6.75 -21.85
C VAL A 70 -10.93 -6.40 -21.03
N ALA A 71 -10.67 -7.17 -19.98
CA ALA A 71 -9.48 -7.05 -19.15
C ALA A 71 -8.20 -7.30 -19.96
N LEU A 72 -7.21 -6.43 -19.78
CA LEU A 72 -5.91 -6.52 -20.45
C LEU A 72 -4.87 -7.26 -19.59
N ARG A 73 -5.12 -7.37 -18.29
CA ARG A 73 -4.25 -8.01 -17.30
C ARG A 73 -5.07 -8.55 -16.13
N ASP A 74 -4.44 -9.36 -15.30
CA ASP A 74 -5.00 -9.81 -14.04
C ASP A 74 -5.11 -8.62 -13.06
N TYR A 75 -6.18 -8.61 -12.26
CA TYR A 75 -6.41 -7.59 -11.26
C TYR A 75 -7.14 -8.16 -10.05
N ASP A 76 -6.73 -7.69 -8.88
CA ASP A 76 -7.38 -7.95 -7.61
C ASP A 76 -7.46 -6.63 -6.85
N ALA A 77 -8.67 -6.11 -6.66
CA ALA A 77 -8.90 -4.85 -5.96
C ALA A 77 -8.82 -4.98 -4.43
N THR A 78 -8.31 -6.11 -3.91
CA THR A 78 -8.12 -6.29 -2.46
C THR A 78 -7.27 -5.17 -1.91
N GLU A 79 -7.83 -4.41 -0.97
CA GLU A 79 -7.12 -3.39 -0.21
C GLU A 79 -6.44 -4.00 1.02
N LEU A 80 -5.41 -3.32 1.52
CA LEU A 80 -4.66 -3.76 2.69
C LEU A 80 -4.98 -2.86 3.89
N THR A 81 -5.46 -3.46 4.98
CA THR A 81 -5.57 -2.74 6.27
C THR A 81 -4.18 -2.54 6.86
N VAL A 82 -3.82 -1.29 7.14
CA VAL A 82 -2.49 -0.89 7.64
C VAL A 82 -2.58 0.13 8.76
N ALA A 83 -1.62 0.07 9.67
CA ALA A 83 -1.46 1.01 10.77
C ALA A 83 -0.34 2.02 10.49
N ARG A 84 -0.44 3.21 11.11
CA ARG A 84 0.63 4.21 11.05
C ARG A 84 1.95 3.62 11.55
N GLY A 85 3.01 3.79 10.76
CA GLY A 85 4.34 3.28 11.03
C GLY A 85 4.66 1.94 10.35
N ASP A 86 3.66 1.24 9.80
CA ASP A 86 3.89 0.03 9.02
C ASP A 86 4.82 0.30 7.84
N VAL A 87 5.72 -0.65 7.57
CA VAL A 87 6.60 -0.64 6.40
C VAL A 87 6.13 -1.70 5.42
N LEU A 88 5.96 -1.28 4.17
CA LEU A 88 5.42 -2.11 3.10
C LEU A 88 6.40 -2.21 1.93
N ASP A 89 6.49 -3.39 1.33
CA ASP A 89 7.14 -3.56 0.03
C ASP A 89 6.16 -3.13 -1.06
N VAL A 90 6.58 -2.24 -1.96
CA VAL A 90 5.76 -1.84 -3.11
C VAL A 90 5.99 -2.81 -4.26
N LEU A 91 4.90 -3.35 -4.79
CA LEU A 91 4.89 -4.32 -5.88
C LEU A 91 4.47 -3.70 -7.21
N ASP A 92 3.53 -2.74 -7.18
CA ASP A 92 3.01 -2.07 -8.36
C ASP A 92 2.39 -0.71 -7.99
N GLU A 93 2.10 0.13 -8.99
CA GLU A 93 1.32 1.36 -8.86
C GLU A 93 0.31 1.48 -9.99
N ALA A 94 -0.88 1.94 -9.64
CA ALA A 94 -1.88 2.33 -10.60
C ALA A 94 -2.65 3.49 -10.02
N GLY A 95 -2.84 4.56 -10.79
CA GLY A 95 -3.74 5.66 -10.46
C GLY A 95 -3.49 6.34 -9.11
N GLY A 96 -2.25 6.37 -8.62
CA GLY A 96 -1.93 6.92 -7.30
C GLY A 96 -2.22 5.99 -6.13
N TRP A 97 -2.45 4.70 -6.39
CA TRP A 97 -2.50 3.64 -5.37
C TRP A 97 -1.30 2.71 -5.53
N TYR A 98 -0.80 2.19 -4.41
CA TYR A 98 0.29 1.23 -4.40
C TYR A 98 -0.24 -0.16 -4.06
N LEU A 99 0.09 -1.15 -4.89
CA LEU A 99 -0.04 -2.55 -4.52
C LEU A 99 1.13 -2.88 -3.62
N CYS A 100 0.84 -3.21 -2.37
CA CYS A 100 1.84 -3.41 -1.33
C CYS A 100 1.83 -4.85 -0.81
N ARG A 101 2.93 -5.25 -0.16
CA ARG A 101 3.01 -6.45 0.67
C ARG A 101 3.48 -6.09 2.07
N SER A 102 2.74 -6.52 3.09
CA SER A 102 3.10 -6.32 4.50
C SER A 102 4.19 -7.30 4.95
N ALA A 103 4.79 -7.03 6.12
CA ALA A 103 5.74 -7.94 6.76
C ALA A 103 5.17 -9.34 7.06
N LEU A 104 3.83 -9.47 7.12
CA LEU A 104 3.13 -10.76 7.29
C LEU A 104 2.90 -11.50 5.95
N GLY A 105 3.37 -10.94 4.84
CA GLY A 105 3.21 -11.52 3.50
C GLY A 105 1.83 -11.30 2.88
N VAL A 106 0.98 -10.47 3.49
CA VAL A 106 -0.35 -10.14 2.95
C VAL A 106 -0.21 -9.01 1.94
N SER A 107 -0.79 -9.19 0.76
CA SER A 107 -0.79 -8.17 -0.31
C SER A 107 -2.14 -7.52 -0.51
N GLY A 108 -2.11 -6.23 -0.84
CA GLY A 108 -3.29 -5.44 -1.18
C GLY A 108 -2.94 -3.99 -1.48
N TRP A 109 -3.90 -3.25 -2.01
CA TRP A 109 -3.76 -1.85 -2.38
C TRP A 109 -3.86 -0.91 -1.16
N VAL A 110 -3.05 0.14 -1.16
CA VAL A 110 -3.13 1.27 -0.23
C VAL A 110 -3.13 2.60 -1.00
N PRO A 111 -3.84 3.63 -0.53
CA PRO A 111 -3.78 4.94 -1.16
C PRO A 111 -2.36 5.51 -1.12
N GLY A 112 -1.90 6.14 -2.20
CA GLY A 112 -0.59 6.79 -2.23
C GLY A 112 -0.45 7.93 -1.22
N ASP A 113 -1.56 8.61 -0.90
CA ASP A 113 -1.58 9.77 -0.01
C ASP A 113 -1.42 9.40 1.47
N VAL A 114 -1.58 8.11 1.84
CA VAL A 114 -1.41 7.65 3.23
C VAL A 114 -0.04 7.04 3.49
N VAL A 115 0.87 7.09 2.51
CA VAL A 115 2.21 6.52 2.62
C VAL A 115 3.28 7.49 2.11
N GLU A 116 4.50 7.34 2.62
CA GLU A 116 5.68 8.07 2.14
C GLU A 116 6.76 7.08 1.66
N PRO A 117 7.49 7.37 0.57
CA PRO A 117 8.68 6.60 0.19
C PRO A 117 9.73 6.58 1.30
N ILE A 118 10.35 5.42 1.51
CA ILE A 118 11.54 5.29 2.37
C ILE A 118 12.67 4.62 1.61
N ASP A 119 13.90 5.12 1.83
CA ASP A 119 15.09 4.50 1.28
C ASP A 119 15.46 3.22 2.05
N ASP A 120 16.11 2.28 1.36
CA ASP A 120 16.50 1.00 1.95
C ASP A 120 17.57 1.11 3.07
N GLU A 121 18.11 2.30 3.33
CA GLU A 121 19.42 2.49 4.00
C GLU A 121 19.41 2.77 5.52
N SER A 122 18.39 2.42 6.30
CA SER A 122 18.50 2.53 7.78
C SER A 122 17.62 1.56 8.58
N ALA A 123 17.80 0.26 8.36
CA ALA A 123 17.36 -0.77 9.32
C ALA A 123 18.54 -1.60 9.87
N ALA A 124 19.73 -1.00 9.94
CA ALA A 124 20.88 -1.60 10.62
C ALA A 124 21.68 -0.52 11.37
N GLY A 125 21.53 -0.50 12.70
CA GLY A 125 22.56 0.01 13.62
C GLY A 125 22.25 1.32 14.34
N ASP A 126 21.61 1.23 15.50
CA ASP A 126 22.29 1.66 16.73
C ASP A 126 21.78 0.81 17.90
N GLY A 127 22.49 -0.30 18.14
CA GLY A 127 22.50 -0.93 19.44
C GLY A 127 23.38 -0.09 20.35
N GLY A 128 22.76 0.89 21.01
CA GLY A 128 23.39 1.65 22.09
C GLY A 128 23.64 0.73 23.28
N ALA A 129 24.89 0.29 23.40
CA ALA A 129 25.40 -0.58 24.43
C ALA A 129 25.12 -0.07 25.84
N GLU A 130 24.65 -1.00 26.67
CA GLU A 130 24.92 -1.05 28.09
C GLU A 130 26.41 -0.80 28.38
N THR A 131 26.72 0.30 29.08
CA THR A 131 27.93 0.39 29.89
C THR A 131 27.51 0.78 31.30
N GLY A 132 27.55 -0.22 32.18
CA GLY A 132 27.57 0.04 33.61
C GLY A 132 28.95 0.60 33.96
N GLU A 133 28.97 1.69 34.73
CA GLU A 133 30.10 1.99 35.59
C GLU A 133 29.55 2.57 36.89
N GLY A 134 29.60 1.73 37.93
CA GLY A 134 29.48 2.20 39.30
C GLY A 134 30.81 2.81 39.72
N ALA A 135 30.73 3.93 40.44
CA ALA A 135 31.79 4.33 41.35
C ALA A 135 31.15 5.04 42.54
N ALA A 136 31.26 4.40 43.70
CA ALA A 136 31.04 5.01 44.99
C ALA A 136 32.06 6.13 45.23
N SER A 137 31.65 7.19 45.91
CA SER A 137 32.57 8.08 46.60
C SER A 137 32.13 8.19 48.06
N GLU A 138 32.99 7.66 48.91
CA GLU A 138 32.90 7.59 50.36
C GLU A 138 32.98 8.97 51.03
N GLY A 139 32.57 8.98 52.30
CA GLY A 139 32.44 10.17 53.12
C GLY A 139 33.78 10.84 53.46
N GLY A 140 33.77 12.16 53.38
CA GLY A 140 34.80 13.00 53.98
C GLY A 140 34.42 13.33 55.41
N GLY A 141 35.07 12.66 56.37
CA GLY A 141 35.16 13.14 57.75
C GLY A 141 36.05 14.38 57.81
N GLY A 142 35.55 15.45 58.43
CA GLY A 142 36.31 16.64 58.78
C GLY A 142 36.21 16.88 60.28
N ALA A 143 37.32 16.68 60.98
CA ALA A 143 37.49 17.03 62.38
C ALA A 143 37.67 18.54 62.56
N GLY A 144 37.16 19.08 63.66
CA GLY A 144 37.34 20.46 64.09
C GLY A 144 36.31 20.86 65.15
#